data_AF-A0A928SPN6-F1
#
_entry.id   AF-A0A928SPN6-F1
#
_cell.length_a   1.000
_cell.length_b   1.000
_cell.length_c   1.000
_cell.angle_alpha   90.00
_cell.angle_beta   90.00
_cell.angle_gamma   90.00
#
_symmetry.space_group_name_H-M   'P 1'
#
loop_
_entity.id
_entity.type
_entity.pdbx_description
1 polymer ?
#
loop_
_entity_poly.entity_id
_entity_poly.type
_entity_poly.pdbx_seq_one_letter_code
_entity_poly.pdbx_strand_id
1 'polypeptide(L)'
;MQKELGSVSTKKQIQILGVNGNGLESGNASMTAGRTLPWLQDTLATDVWKSWAVEYRDVVVLDEENRPVAVYNLTTYDLGNPTNFAQLKSILVGAANAD
;
A
#
# COMPACT_ATOMS: atom_id res chain seq x y z
N MET A 1 -9.87 -2.86 -3.14
CA MET A 1 -8.76 -2.81 -4.12
C MET A 1 -8.05 -4.15 -4.33
N GLN A 2 -7.36 -4.78 -3.35
CA GLN A 2 -6.61 -6.05 -3.57
C GLN A 2 -7.41 -7.13 -4.35
N LYS A 3 -8.67 -7.38 -3.95
CA LYS A 3 -9.56 -8.33 -4.64
C LYS A 3 -9.76 -8.00 -6.12
N GLU A 4 -9.89 -6.72 -6.46
CA GLU A 4 -10.02 -6.29 -7.86
C GLU A 4 -8.72 -6.49 -8.62
N LEU A 5 -7.58 -6.11 -8.03
CA LEU A 5 -6.27 -6.26 -8.67
C LEU A 5 -5.94 -7.72 -8.98
N GLY A 6 -6.34 -8.65 -8.11
CA GLY A 6 -6.20 -10.10 -8.35
C GLY A 6 -6.99 -10.64 -9.55
N SER A 7 -7.93 -9.85 -10.10
CA SER A 7 -8.68 -10.19 -11.31
C SER A 7 -8.18 -9.47 -12.57
N VAL A 8 -7.23 -8.54 -12.44
CA VAL A 8 -6.67 -7.79 -13.58
C VAL A 8 -5.50 -8.57 -14.17
N SER A 9 -5.52 -8.79 -15.48
CA SER A 9 -4.37 -9.37 -16.20
C SER A 9 -3.25 -8.33 -16.30
N THR A 10 -2.08 -8.69 -15.76
CA THR A 10 -0.86 -7.87 -15.70
C THR A 10 0.35 -8.78 -15.94
N LYS A 11 1.49 -8.22 -16.37
CA LYS A 11 2.73 -9.00 -16.52
C LYS A 11 3.21 -9.56 -15.17
N LYS A 12 3.05 -8.78 -14.10
CA LYS A 12 3.50 -9.09 -12.73
C LYS A 12 2.30 -9.06 -11.77
N GLN A 13 2.21 -10.00 -10.83
CA GLN A 13 1.12 -10.02 -9.85
C GLN A 13 1.24 -8.85 -8.87
N ILE A 14 0.13 -8.15 -8.61
CA ILE A 14 0.10 -7.05 -7.63
C ILE A 14 -0.32 -7.59 -6.25
N GLN A 15 0.52 -7.34 -5.25
CA GLN A 15 0.24 -7.62 -3.84
C GLN A 15 0.35 -6.35 -3.01
N ILE A 16 -0.66 -6.12 -2.16
CA ILE A 16 -0.69 -5.02 -1.21
C ILE A 16 -0.48 -5.60 0.19
N LEU A 17 0.45 -4.99 0.91
CA LEU A 17 0.71 -5.23 2.32
C LEU A 17 0.48 -3.92 3.06
N GLY A 18 -0.17 -3.96 4.23
CA GLY A 18 -0.19 -2.83 5.14
C GLY A 18 0.91 -2.94 6.18
N VAL A 19 1.50 -1.81 6.56
CA VAL A 19 2.47 -1.73 7.67
C VAL A 19 2.04 -0.64 8.61
N ASN A 20 1.65 -1.01 9.83
CA ASN A 20 1.34 -0.05 10.89
C ASN A 20 2.62 0.48 11.53
N GLY A 21 2.61 1.75 11.93
CA GLY A 21 3.74 2.38 12.60
C GLY A 21 3.90 1.90 14.04
N ASN A 22 5.14 1.88 14.53
CA ASN A 22 5.43 1.64 15.93
C ASN A 22 4.73 2.68 16.83
N GLY A 23 4.03 2.24 17.87
CA GLY A 23 3.25 3.11 18.76
C GLY A 23 1.81 3.37 18.29
N LEU A 24 1.40 2.79 17.15
CA LEU A 24 0.03 2.88 16.61
C LEU A 24 -0.75 1.56 16.74
N GLU A 25 -0.28 0.61 17.56
CA GLU A 25 -0.80 -0.76 17.66
C GLU A 25 -2.29 -0.80 18.03
N SER A 26 -2.75 0.20 18.78
CA SER A 26 -4.15 0.33 19.21
C SER A 26 -5.14 0.37 18.03
N GLY A 27 -4.69 0.77 16.84
CA GLY A 27 -5.49 0.79 15.62
C GLY A 27 -5.60 -0.56 14.90
N ASN A 28 -4.77 -1.55 15.24
CA ASN A 28 -4.67 -2.81 14.48
C ASN A 28 -6.00 -3.58 14.43
N ALA A 29 -6.72 -3.66 15.56
CA ALA A 29 -8.00 -4.37 15.62
C ALA A 29 -9.03 -3.76 14.65
N SER A 30 -9.16 -2.43 14.63
CA SER A 30 -10.06 -1.72 13.72
C SER A 30 -9.61 -1.83 12.25
N MET A 31 -8.30 -1.80 11.99
CA MET A 31 -7.74 -1.89 10.63
C MET A 31 -7.88 -3.27 10.01
N THR A 32 -7.97 -4.33 10.82
CA THR A 32 -8.02 -5.72 10.36
C THR A 32 -9.41 -6.36 10.43
N ALA A 33 -10.33 -5.79 11.20
CA ALA A 33 -11.69 -6.31 11.35
C ALA A 33 -12.38 -6.53 10.00
N GLY A 34 -12.76 -7.78 9.71
CA GLY A 34 -13.46 -8.18 8.49
C GLY A 34 -12.66 -8.02 7.18
N ARG A 35 -11.33 -7.86 7.26
CA ARG A 35 -10.46 -7.61 6.10
C ARG A 35 -9.45 -8.74 5.92
N THR A 36 -9.04 -8.96 4.68
CA THR A 36 -8.09 -10.02 4.30
C THR A 36 -6.73 -9.48 3.85
N LEU A 37 -6.53 -8.16 3.91
CA LEU A 37 -5.26 -7.54 3.57
C LEU A 37 -4.23 -7.92 4.65
N PRO A 38 -3.06 -8.47 4.28
CA PRO A 38 -1.99 -8.69 5.25
C PRO A 38 -1.60 -7.38 5.92
N TRP A 39 -1.43 -7.42 7.24
CA TRP A 39 -1.18 -6.25 8.07
C TRP A 39 -0.01 -6.53 9.01
N LEU A 40 1.11 -5.85 8.76
CA LEU A 40 2.33 -5.92 9.54
C LEU A 40 2.34 -4.81 10.59
N GLN A 41 3.10 -5.04 11.66
CA GLN A 41 3.36 -4.05 12.71
C GLN A 41 4.85 -3.74 12.70
N ASP A 42 5.19 -2.47 12.46
CA ASP A 42 6.56 -1.99 12.61
C ASP A 42 6.97 -2.00 14.09
N THR A 43 8.26 -2.15 14.34
CA THR A 43 8.84 -2.24 15.68
C THR A 43 10.04 -1.31 15.79
N LEU A 44 10.38 -0.85 16.99
CA LEU A 44 11.59 -0.02 17.22
C LEU A 44 12.89 -0.65 16.70
N ALA A 45 12.96 -1.99 16.61
CA ALA A 45 14.16 -2.68 16.13
C ALA A 45 14.31 -2.59 14.60
N THR A 46 13.21 -2.52 13.86
CA THR A 46 13.23 -2.45 12.39
C THR A 46 13.05 -1.01 11.88
N ASP A 47 12.12 -0.27 12.49
CA ASP A 47 11.83 1.14 12.22
C ASP A 47 11.68 1.43 10.72
N VAL A 48 10.89 0.61 10.03
CA VAL A 48 10.75 0.70 8.57
C VAL A 48 10.11 2.01 8.16
N TRP A 49 9.21 2.57 8.98
CA TRP A 49 8.61 3.88 8.69
C TRP A 49 9.67 4.98 8.56
N LYS A 50 10.64 5.00 9.48
CA LYS A 50 11.74 5.95 9.43
C LYS A 50 12.71 5.65 8.29
N SER A 51 13.08 4.39 8.10
CA SER A 51 14.06 4.02 7.05
C SER A 51 13.53 4.28 5.63
N TRP A 52 12.23 4.10 5.42
CA TRP A 52 11.56 4.39 4.14
C TRP A 52 11.12 5.86 4.02
N ALA A 53 11.28 6.64 5.10
CA ALA A 53 10.89 8.05 5.17
C ALA A 53 9.43 8.30 4.72
N VAL A 54 8.51 7.42 5.15
CA VAL A 54 7.08 7.52 4.76
C VAL A 54 6.34 8.57 5.58
N GLU A 55 5.35 9.19 4.95
CA GLU A 55 4.32 9.97 5.64
C GLU A 55 3.13 9.09 6.03
N TYR A 56 2.30 9.61 6.94
CA TYR A 56 1.10 8.91 7.38
C TYR A 56 0.17 8.62 6.20
N ARG A 57 -0.07 7.32 5.98
CA ARG A 57 -0.90 6.75 4.90
C ARG A 57 -0.31 6.88 3.50
N ASP A 58 1.01 6.86 3.38
CA ASP A 58 1.64 6.62 2.09
C ASP A 58 1.38 5.20 1.57
N VAL A 59 1.12 5.11 0.28
CA VAL A 59 1.23 3.88 -0.51
C VAL A 59 2.49 4.00 -1.34
N VAL A 60 3.53 3.25 -0.96
CA VAL A 60 4.78 3.15 -1.72
C VAL A 60 4.64 2.01 -2.73
N VAL A 61 4.79 2.32 -4.01
CA VAL A 61 4.72 1.35 -5.11
C VAL A 61 6.12 0.92 -5.48
N LEU A 62 6.36 -0.38 -5.50
CA LEU A 62 7.67 -0.98 -5.80
C LEU A 62 7.64 -1.68 -7.16
N ASP A 63 8.79 -1.71 -7.83
CA ASP A 63 9.05 -2.60 -8.97
C ASP A 63 9.54 -3.99 -8.51
N GLU A 64 9.86 -4.87 -9.46
CA GLU A 64 10.32 -6.24 -9.22
C GLU A 64 11.69 -6.32 -8.52
N GLU A 65 12.49 -5.26 -8.58
CA GLU A 65 13.75 -5.16 -7.83
C GLU A 65 13.56 -4.52 -6.44
N ASN A 66 12.30 -4.30 -6.02
CA ASN A 66 11.92 -3.60 -4.79
C ASN A 66 12.37 -2.14 -4.74
N ARG A 67 12.50 -1.47 -5.89
CA ARG A 67 12.79 -0.04 -5.95
C ARG A 67 11.47 0.75 -5.95
N PRO A 68 11.39 1.86 -5.20
CA PRO A 68 10.20 2.71 -5.21
C PRO A 68 10.07 3.42 -6.56
N VAL A 69 8.92 3.24 -7.22
CA VAL A 69 8.60 3.87 -8.51
C VAL A 69 7.49 4.91 -8.40
N ALA A 70 6.70 4.89 -7.33
CA ALA A 70 5.72 5.93 -7.02
C ALA A 70 5.38 5.97 -5.52
N VAL A 71 4.92 7.12 -5.04
CA VAL A 71 4.31 7.29 -3.71
C VAL A 71 2.97 7.97 -3.88
N TYR A 72 1.95 7.48 -3.17
CA TYR A 72 0.59 8.00 -3.23
C TYR A 72 -0.01 8.13 -1.83
N ASN A 73 -0.19 9.36 -1.36
CA ASN A 73 -0.63 9.63 0.01
C ASN A 73 -2.16 9.65 0.16
N LEU A 74 -2.71 8.78 1.00
CA LEU A 74 -4.17 8.64 1.16
C LEU A 74 -4.80 9.67 2.11
N THR A 75 -3.99 10.46 2.83
CA THR A 75 -4.50 11.64 3.56
C THR A 75 -4.85 12.74 2.56
N THR A 76 -4.03 12.93 1.54
CA THR A 76 -4.29 13.87 0.43
C THR A 76 -5.34 13.34 -0.54
N TYR A 77 -5.24 12.06 -0.90
CA TYR A 77 -6.08 11.44 -1.92
C TYR A 77 -6.96 10.33 -1.34
N ASP A 78 -8.07 10.73 -0.72
CA ASP A 78 -9.03 9.80 -0.12
C ASP A 78 -9.59 8.81 -1.16
N LEU A 79 -9.51 7.51 -0.85
CA LEU A 79 -10.02 6.43 -1.69
C LEU A 79 -11.56 6.31 -1.65
N GLY A 80 -12.23 7.02 -0.75
CA GLY A 80 -13.68 7.24 -0.82
C GLY A 80 -14.08 8.02 -2.08
N ASN A 81 -13.17 8.82 -2.65
CA ASN A 81 -13.36 9.45 -3.95
C ASN A 81 -13.03 8.45 -5.09
N PRO A 82 -13.98 8.16 -5.99
CA PRO A 82 -13.77 7.19 -7.08
C PRO A 82 -12.64 7.60 -8.03
N THR A 83 -12.37 8.89 -8.19
CA THR A 83 -11.26 9.40 -9.02
C THR A 83 -9.92 9.00 -8.44
N ASN A 84 -9.72 9.25 -7.13
CA ASN A 84 -8.50 8.90 -6.43
C ASN A 84 -8.30 7.38 -6.37
N PHE A 85 -9.39 6.62 -6.19
CA PHE A 85 -9.37 5.17 -6.25
C PHE A 85 -8.90 4.66 -7.62
N ALA A 86 -9.49 5.19 -8.70
CA ALA A 86 -9.12 4.82 -10.07
C ALA A 86 -7.68 5.22 -10.40
N GLN A 87 -7.23 6.37 -9.92
CA GLN A 87 -5.86 6.85 -10.10
C GLN A 87 -4.84 5.92 -9.45
N LEU A 88 -5.01 5.58 -8.17
CA LEU A 88 -4.11 4.64 -7.48
C LEU A 88 -4.12 3.26 -8.16
N LYS A 89 -5.30 2.76 -8.53
CA LYS A 89 -5.41 1.49 -9.27
C LYS A 89 -4.64 1.54 -10.60
N SER A 90 -4.72 2.65 -11.33
CA SER A 90 -3.98 2.83 -12.59
C SER A 90 -2.46 2.85 -12.36
N ILE A 91 -1.98 3.50 -11.29
CA ILE A 91 -0.55 3.51 -10.93
C ILE A 91 -0.07 2.08 -10.67
N LEU A 92 -0.80 1.30 -9.87
CA LEU A 92 -0.44 -0.08 -9.54
C LEU A 92 -0.43 -0.99 -10.78
N VAL A 93 -1.44 -0.89 -11.64
CA VAL A 93 -1.52 -1.67 -12.90
C VAL A 93 -0.43 -1.22 -13.89
N GLY A 94 -0.09 0.06 -13.92
CA GLY A 94 1.01 0.58 -14.73
C GLY A 94 2.36 -0.01 -14.31
N ALA A 95 2.68 0.06 -13.02
CA ALA A 95 3.91 -0.51 -12.47
C ALA A 95 4.01 -2.03 -12.75
N ALA A 96 2.91 -2.76 -12.60
CA ALA A 96 2.87 -4.20 -12.86
C ALA A 96 3.05 -4.60 -14.33
N ASN A 97 2.95 -3.66 -15.27
CA ASN A 97 3.12 -3.89 -16.70
C ASN A 97 4.38 -3.23 -17.29
N ALA A 98 5.12 -2.47 -16.48
CA ALA A 98 6.44 -1.97 -16.85
C ALA A 98 7.37 -3.14 -17.20
N ASP A 99 8.24 -2.90 -18.18
CA ASP A 99 9.21 -3.87 -18.70
C ASP A 99 10.28 -4.21 -17.67
#